data_AF-A0A820FH94-F1
#
_entry.id   AF-A0A820FH94-F1
#
_cell.length_a   1.000
_cell.length_b   1.000
_cell.length_c   1.000
_cell.angle_alpha   90.00
_cell.angle_beta   90.00
_cell.angle_gamma   90.00
#
_symmetry.space_group_name_H-M   'P 1'
#
loop_
_entity.id
_entity.type
_entity.pdbx_description
1 polymer ?
#
loop_
_entity_poly.entity_id
_entity_poly.type
_entity_poly.pdbx_seq_one_letter_code
_entity_poly.pdbx_strand_id
1 'polypeptide(L)'
;PLAKLYSTSTLEHHHFDQCIMILQTEGNNILQTLSPDDYKLVVHYIELAILSTDLALYFRKRGDFQKLVDNHEEHWTDPGKRDLLRGMMMTACDVAAICKPWEMQQVIAKLVASEFFQQGDIERNQLHVEPIPMMDRAKKDELPKMQVGFIDSICLPVYKMLAEAEPRLAPLYDGCKQNRENWEKIQQEHDKLSM
;
A
#
# COMPACT_ATOMS: atom_id res chain seq x y z
N PRO A 1 8.38 0.40 22.15
CA PRO A 1 9.86 0.48 22.03
C PRO A 1 10.30 0.95 20.65
N LEU A 2 9.74 0.39 19.56
CA LEU A 2 10.04 0.80 18.18
C LEU A 2 9.73 2.27 17.88
N ALA A 3 8.61 2.81 18.35
CA ALA A 3 8.28 4.24 18.21
C ALA A 3 9.24 5.20 18.94
N LYS A 4 10.14 4.68 19.81
CA LYS A 4 11.24 5.47 20.40
C LYS A 4 12.52 5.42 19.55
N LEU A 5 12.65 4.41 18.69
CA LEU A 5 13.80 4.19 17.82
C LEU A 5 13.64 4.90 16.47
N TYR A 6 12.42 4.92 15.92
CA TYR A 6 12.12 5.57 14.65
C TYR A 6 11.07 6.68 14.84
N SER A 7 11.39 7.88 14.36
CA SER A 7 10.53 9.07 14.49
C SER A 7 9.45 9.19 13.40
N THR A 8 9.64 8.54 12.26
CA THR A 8 8.71 8.47 11.11
C THR A 8 8.71 7.06 10.54
N SER A 9 7.64 6.66 9.82
CA SER A 9 7.54 5.36 9.11
C SER A 9 8.05 4.19 9.95
N THR A 10 7.57 4.12 11.19
CA THR A 10 8.20 3.34 12.27
C THR A 10 8.26 1.85 11.93
N LEU A 11 7.22 1.31 11.29
CA LEU A 11 7.18 -0.10 10.91
C LEU A 11 8.02 -0.35 9.66
N GLU A 12 8.04 0.57 8.69
CA GLU A 12 8.82 0.44 7.47
C GLU A 12 10.32 0.48 7.74
N HIS A 13 10.78 1.36 8.63
CA HIS A 13 12.18 1.32 9.09
C HIS A 13 12.50 0.00 9.81
N HIS A 14 11.57 -0.50 10.64
CA HIS A 14 11.75 -1.80 11.26
C HIS A 14 11.82 -2.93 10.22
N HIS A 15 10.98 -2.90 9.18
CA HIS A 15 11.01 -3.87 8.09
C HIS A 15 12.33 -3.84 7.32
N PHE A 16 12.89 -2.66 7.07
CA PHE A 16 14.21 -2.52 6.47
C PHE A 16 15.30 -3.12 7.37
N ASP A 17 15.30 -2.80 8.66
CA ASP A 17 16.28 -3.34 9.60
C ASP A 17 16.17 -4.87 9.70
N GLN A 18 14.96 -5.42 9.72
CA GLN A 18 14.73 -6.86 9.66
C GLN A 18 15.26 -7.47 8.36
N CYS A 19 15.02 -6.81 7.22
CA CYS A 19 15.54 -7.24 5.92
C CYS A 19 17.08 -7.33 5.93
N ILE A 20 17.77 -6.30 6.41
CA ILE A 20 19.23 -6.28 6.49
C ILE A 20 19.76 -7.33 7.47
N MET A 21 19.13 -7.47 8.64
CA MET A 21 19.51 -8.48 9.63
C MET A 21 19.42 -9.90 9.04
N ILE A 22 18.34 -10.22 8.31
CA ILE A 22 18.18 -11.52 7.66
C ILE A 22 19.23 -11.71 6.57
N LEU A 23 19.48 -10.70 5.73
CA LEU A 23 20.51 -10.75 4.68
C LEU A 23 21.93 -10.97 5.24
N GLN A 24 22.21 -10.46 6.44
CA GLN A 24 23.50 -10.62 7.13
C GLN A 24 23.62 -11.93 7.91
N THR A 25 22.53 -12.69 8.05
CA THR A 25 22.55 -13.99 8.70
C THR A 25 23.30 -15.01 7.82
N GLU A 26 24.12 -15.86 8.45
CA GLU A 26 24.90 -16.88 7.75
C GLU A 26 24.01 -17.75 6.84
N GLY A 27 24.43 -17.92 5.59
CA GLY A 27 23.69 -18.67 4.57
C GLY A 27 22.62 -17.88 3.80
N ASN A 28 22.28 -16.66 4.21
CA ASN A 28 21.20 -15.87 3.60
C ASN A 28 21.68 -14.71 2.72
N ASN A 29 22.99 -14.42 2.66
CA ASN A 29 23.50 -13.28 1.92
C ASN A 29 23.47 -13.52 0.40
N ILE A 30 22.30 -13.31 -0.21
CA ILE A 30 22.10 -13.38 -1.65
C ILE A 30 22.83 -12.28 -2.43
N LEU A 31 23.35 -11.26 -1.73
CA LEU A 31 24.07 -10.12 -2.33
C LEU A 31 25.60 -10.26 -2.21
N GLN A 32 26.11 -11.37 -1.67
CA GLN A 32 27.52 -11.56 -1.35
C GLN A 32 28.48 -11.45 -2.55
N THR A 33 27.98 -11.67 -3.77
CA THR A 33 28.80 -11.62 -5.00
C THR A 33 28.87 -10.22 -5.61
N LEU A 34 28.13 -9.25 -5.06
CA LEU A 34 28.16 -7.87 -5.55
C LEU A 34 29.46 -7.18 -5.16
N SER A 35 29.87 -6.21 -5.99
CA SER A 35 30.92 -5.29 -5.58
C SER A 35 30.47 -4.47 -4.37
N PRO A 36 31.40 -3.92 -3.56
CA PRO A 36 31.03 -3.06 -2.44
C PRO A 36 30.16 -1.85 -2.83
N ASP A 37 30.34 -1.32 -4.03
CA ASP A 37 29.56 -0.18 -4.52
C ASP A 37 28.17 -0.59 -4.99
N ASP A 38 28.05 -1.72 -5.70
CA ASP A 38 26.73 -2.27 -6.08
C ASP A 38 25.94 -2.71 -4.85
N TYR A 39 26.59 -3.29 -3.84
CA TYR A 39 25.95 -3.66 -2.58
C TYR A 39 25.33 -2.45 -1.90
N LYS A 40 26.09 -1.35 -1.76
CA LYS A 40 25.58 -0.09 -1.18
C LYS A 40 24.39 0.44 -1.98
N LEU A 41 24.47 0.39 -3.31
CA LEU A 41 23.41 0.87 -4.18
C LEU A 41 22.13 0.04 -4.05
N VAL A 42 22.25 -1.30 -4.02
CA VAL A 42 21.11 -2.20 -3.83
C VAL A 42 20.48 -2.00 -2.45
N VAL A 43 21.28 -1.93 -1.39
CA VAL A 43 20.78 -1.67 -0.03
C VAL A 43 20.03 -0.34 0.04
N HIS A 44 20.56 0.71 -0.59
CA HIS A 44 19.88 2.01 -0.69
C HIS A 44 18.52 1.90 -1.41
N TYR A 45 18.44 1.14 -2.51
CA TYR A 45 17.17 0.93 -3.21
C TYR A 45 16.17 0.06 -2.42
N ILE A 46 16.64 -0.92 -1.66
CA ILE A 46 15.80 -1.71 -0.74
C ILE A 46 15.20 -0.79 0.32
N GLU A 47 16.02 0.07 0.93
CA GLU A 47 15.55 1.05 1.92
C GLU A 47 14.46 1.96 1.33
N LEU A 48 14.75 2.60 0.19
CA LEU A 48 13.78 3.48 -0.47
C LEU A 48 12.49 2.76 -0.86
N ALA A 49 12.59 1.51 -1.31
CA ALA A 49 11.44 0.70 -1.69
C ALA A 49 10.55 0.36 -0.50
N ILE A 50 11.16 -0.14 0.59
CA ILE A 50 10.43 -0.49 1.82
C ILE A 50 9.80 0.76 2.44
N LEU A 51 10.54 1.88 2.55
CA LEU A 51 9.96 3.11 3.08
C LEU A 51 8.78 3.60 2.23
N SER A 52 8.81 3.38 0.92
CA SER A 52 7.72 3.81 0.04
C SER A 52 6.42 2.99 0.18
N THR A 53 6.39 1.92 0.98
CA THR A 53 5.13 1.24 1.35
C THR A 53 4.34 2.03 2.39
N ASP A 54 4.96 3.00 3.09
CA ASP A 54 4.23 3.93 3.95
C ASP A 54 3.31 4.84 3.11
N LEU A 55 2.00 4.68 3.28
CA LEU A 55 0.99 5.48 2.59
C LEU A 55 1.13 6.99 2.85
N ALA A 56 1.70 7.42 3.98
CA ALA A 56 1.99 8.84 4.22
C ALA A 56 3.00 9.40 3.21
N LEU A 57 4.00 8.60 2.82
CA LEU A 57 4.95 8.98 1.77
C LEU A 57 4.32 8.95 0.40
N TYR A 58 3.43 7.98 0.13
CA TYR A 58 2.60 7.99 -1.09
C TYR A 58 1.82 9.31 -1.23
N PHE A 59 1.09 9.74 -0.21
CA PHE A 59 0.30 10.98 -0.28
C PHE A 59 1.14 12.24 -0.51
N ARG A 60 2.37 12.27 0.01
CA ARG A 60 3.32 13.38 -0.24
C ARG A 60 3.82 13.39 -1.70
N LYS A 61 4.01 12.22 -2.29
CA LYS A 61 4.64 12.07 -3.63
C LYS A 61 3.64 11.97 -4.79
N ARG A 62 2.40 11.53 -4.53
CA ARG A 62 1.42 11.22 -5.60
C ARG A 62 1.13 12.40 -6.52
N GLY A 63 1.11 13.63 -5.98
CA GLY A 63 0.83 14.83 -6.77
C GLY A 63 1.94 15.15 -7.77
N ASP A 64 3.19 14.90 -7.39
CA ASP A 64 4.32 15.10 -8.30
C ASP A 64 4.35 14.03 -9.39
N PHE A 65 3.94 12.80 -9.07
CA PHE A 65 3.85 11.74 -10.07
C PHE A 65 2.71 11.99 -11.05
N GLN A 66 1.54 12.43 -10.56
CA GLN A 66 0.42 12.81 -11.43
C GLN A 66 0.84 13.89 -12.43
N LYS A 67 1.52 14.95 -11.98
CA LYS A 67 2.02 16.01 -12.88
C LYS A 67 3.00 15.48 -13.92
N LEU A 68 3.88 14.56 -13.53
CA LEU A 68 4.85 13.94 -14.43
C LEU A 68 4.14 13.17 -15.56
N VAL A 69 3.10 12.41 -15.22
CA VAL A 69 2.29 11.63 -16.17
C VAL A 69 1.44 12.55 -17.04
N ASP A 70 0.76 13.54 -16.45
CA ASP A 70 -0.10 14.49 -17.18
C ASP A 70 0.68 15.31 -18.23
N ASN A 71 1.96 15.61 -17.94
CA ASN A 71 2.83 16.36 -18.83
C ASN A 71 3.60 15.49 -19.84
N HIS A 72 3.41 14.16 -19.81
CA HIS A 72 4.17 13.19 -20.63
C HIS A 72 5.69 13.32 -20.46
N GLU A 73 6.14 13.47 -19.21
CA GLU A 73 7.54 13.65 -18.86
C GLU A 73 8.21 12.40 -18.25
N GLU A 74 7.79 11.21 -18.68
CA GLU A 74 8.23 9.88 -18.24
C GLU A 74 9.67 9.51 -18.63
N HIS A 75 10.64 10.40 -18.38
CA HIS A 75 12.05 10.18 -18.64
C HIS A 75 12.71 9.38 -17.52
N TRP A 76 12.54 8.05 -17.53
CA TRP A 76 13.02 7.13 -16.48
C TRP A 76 14.54 7.01 -16.34
N THR A 77 15.31 7.64 -17.23
CA THR A 77 16.75 7.80 -17.08
C THR A 77 17.12 8.84 -16.03
N ASP A 78 16.21 9.76 -15.69
CA ASP A 78 16.38 10.71 -14.59
C ASP A 78 16.23 9.97 -13.25
N PRO A 79 17.25 10.02 -12.36
CA PRO A 79 17.19 9.32 -11.07
C PRO A 79 16.01 9.72 -10.19
N GLY A 80 15.67 11.01 -10.14
CA GLY A 80 14.57 11.51 -9.32
C GLY A 80 13.20 11.03 -9.82
N LYS A 81 12.99 11.05 -11.14
CA LYS A 81 11.77 10.51 -11.77
C LYS A 81 11.66 9.00 -11.57
N ARG A 82 12.79 8.29 -11.66
CA ARG A 82 12.85 6.84 -11.41
C ARG A 82 12.56 6.50 -9.94
N ASP A 83 13.02 7.31 -9.01
CA ASP A 83 12.72 7.14 -7.59
C ASP A 83 11.24 7.37 -7.27
N LEU A 84 10.62 8.35 -7.95
CA LEU A 84 9.18 8.60 -7.85
C LEU A 84 8.38 7.42 -8.41
N LEU A 85 8.74 6.92 -9.60
CA LEU A 85 8.14 5.71 -10.18
C LEU A 85 8.27 4.51 -9.23
N ARG A 86 9.45 4.26 -8.66
CA ARG A 86 9.67 3.17 -7.71
C ARG A 86 8.72 3.31 -6.51
N GLY A 87 8.58 4.50 -5.97
CA GLY A 87 7.66 4.74 -4.86
C GLY A 87 6.21 4.38 -5.19
N MET A 88 5.72 4.83 -6.35
CA MET A 88 4.36 4.52 -6.80
C MET A 88 4.17 3.03 -7.08
N MET A 89 5.17 2.37 -7.68
CA MET A 89 5.14 0.92 -7.92
C MET A 89 5.09 0.13 -6.60
N MET A 90 5.85 0.54 -5.58
CA MET A 90 5.82 -0.11 -4.27
C MET A 90 4.44 0.00 -3.63
N THR A 91 3.83 1.18 -3.63
CA THR A 91 2.44 1.34 -3.15
C THR A 91 1.47 0.48 -3.94
N ALA A 92 1.58 0.44 -5.27
CA ALA A 92 0.73 -0.39 -6.11
C ALA A 92 0.90 -1.89 -5.81
N CYS A 93 2.12 -2.36 -5.59
CA CYS A 93 2.37 -3.74 -5.17
C CYS A 93 1.76 -4.04 -3.79
N ASP A 94 1.89 -3.11 -2.84
CA ASP A 94 1.41 -3.27 -1.47
C ASP A 94 -0.13 -3.37 -1.42
N VAL A 95 -0.83 -2.63 -2.28
CA VAL A 95 -2.31 -2.68 -2.38
C VAL A 95 -2.82 -3.59 -3.50
N ALA A 96 -1.99 -4.51 -4.03
CA ALA A 96 -2.32 -5.36 -5.19
C ALA A 96 -3.48 -6.35 -4.97
N ALA A 97 -3.88 -6.58 -3.71
CA ALA A 97 -5.03 -7.40 -3.38
C ALA A 97 -6.33 -6.90 -4.04
N ILE A 98 -6.46 -5.58 -4.22
CA ILE A 98 -7.66 -4.97 -4.80
C ILE A 98 -7.81 -5.23 -6.30
N CYS A 99 -6.77 -5.71 -6.98
CA CYS A 99 -6.80 -6.03 -8.41
C CYS A 99 -7.10 -7.50 -8.69
N LYS A 100 -7.26 -8.33 -7.67
CA LYS A 100 -7.49 -9.78 -7.81
C LYS A 100 -8.94 -10.07 -8.23
N PRO A 101 -9.24 -11.27 -8.77
CA PRO A 101 -10.62 -11.68 -8.99
C PRO A 101 -11.48 -11.49 -7.74
N TRP A 102 -12.76 -11.18 -7.94
CA TRP A 102 -13.65 -10.73 -6.88
C TRP A 102 -13.72 -11.69 -5.69
N GLU A 103 -13.76 -12.99 -5.95
CA GLU A 103 -13.83 -14.04 -4.94
C GLU A 103 -12.61 -13.99 -4.01
N MET A 104 -11.43 -13.72 -4.57
CA MET A 104 -10.18 -13.57 -3.82
C MET A 104 -10.15 -12.23 -3.07
N GLN A 105 -10.61 -11.16 -3.71
CA GLN A 105 -10.67 -9.84 -3.10
C GLN A 105 -11.53 -9.88 -1.83
N GLN A 106 -12.70 -10.52 -1.87
CA GLN A 106 -13.60 -10.62 -0.72
C GLN A 106 -12.95 -11.35 0.47
N VAL A 107 -12.19 -12.41 0.19
CA VAL A 107 -11.45 -13.14 1.22
C VAL A 107 -10.39 -12.24 1.86
N ILE A 108 -9.58 -11.57 1.05
CA ILE A 108 -8.51 -10.70 1.54
C ILE A 108 -9.08 -9.52 2.32
N ALA A 109 -10.15 -8.88 1.84
CA ALA A 109 -10.79 -7.76 2.54
C ALA A 109 -11.30 -8.15 3.93
N LYS A 110 -11.83 -9.37 4.09
CA LYS A 110 -12.25 -9.90 5.40
C LYS A 110 -11.07 -10.16 6.33
N LEU A 111 -9.95 -10.64 5.80
CA LEU A 111 -8.73 -10.85 6.58
C LEU A 111 -8.16 -9.51 7.09
N VAL A 112 -8.05 -8.51 6.20
CA VAL A 112 -7.59 -7.16 6.55
C VAL A 112 -8.54 -6.51 7.58
N ALA A 113 -9.86 -6.63 7.39
CA ALA A 113 -10.82 -6.13 8.37
C ALA A 113 -10.66 -6.83 9.73
N SER A 114 -10.44 -8.15 9.74
CA SER A 114 -10.20 -8.89 10.98
C SER A 114 -8.95 -8.41 11.72
N GLU A 115 -7.87 -8.11 11.00
CA GLU A 115 -6.64 -7.56 11.57
C GLU A 115 -6.87 -6.17 12.18
N PHE A 116 -7.53 -5.27 11.44
CA PHE A 116 -7.88 -3.94 11.96
C PHE A 116 -8.81 -3.99 13.17
N PHE A 117 -9.77 -4.90 13.18
CA PHE A 117 -10.63 -5.11 14.34
C PHE A 117 -9.84 -5.61 15.56
N GLN A 118 -8.89 -6.53 15.36
CA GLN A 118 -8.04 -6.98 16.44
C GLN A 118 -7.18 -5.84 17.00
N GLN A 119 -6.67 -4.95 16.14
CA GLN A 119 -5.98 -3.75 16.59
C GLN A 119 -6.92 -2.81 17.37
N GLY A 120 -8.12 -2.53 16.87
CA GLY A 120 -9.08 -1.68 17.56
C GLY A 120 -9.54 -2.26 18.91
N ASP A 121 -9.65 -3.59 19.00
CA ASP A 121 -9.92 -4.29 20.25
C ASP A 121 -8.77 -4.09 21.26
N ILE A 122 -7.51 -4.05 20.81
CA ILE A 122 -6.35 -3.73 21.67
C ILE A 122 -6.40 -2.25 22.11
N GLU A 123 -6.67 -1.32 21.19
CA GLU A 123 -6.79 0.12 21.49
C GLU A 123 -7.87 0.37 22.56
N ARG A 124 -9.05 -0.24 22.39
CA ARG A 124 -10.17 -0.10 23.33
C ARG A 124 -9.88 -0.76 24.68
N ASN A 125 -9.44 -2.01 24.68
CA ASN A 125 -9.38 -2.82 25.90
C ASN A 125 -8.11 -2.59 26.73
N GLN A 126 -6.98 -2.27 26.08
CA GLN A 126 -5.67 -2.14 26.75
C GLN A 126 -5.21 -0.69 26.86
N LEU A 127 -5.54 0.16 25.88
CA LEU A 127 -5.12 1.57 25.86
C LEU A 127 -6.24 2.52 26.28
N HIS A 128 -7.47 2.03 26.39
CA HIS A 128 -8.67 2.82 26.70
C HIS A 128 -8.89 3.99 25.73
N VAL A 129 -8.55 3.76 24.46
CA VAL A 129 -8.76 4.70 23.34
C VAL A 129 -9.89 4.17 22.47
N GLU A 130 -10.81 5.05 22.08
CA GLU A 130 -11.87 4.66 21.15
C GLU A 130 -11.27 4.48 19.74
N PRO A 131 -11.40 3.28 19.14
CA PRO A 131 -10.81 3.01 17.84
C PRO A 131 -11.50 3.81 16.74
N ILE A 132 -10.75 4.13 15.69
CA ILE A 132 -11.34 4.76 14.49
C ILE A 132 -12.36 3.80 13.84
N PRO A 133 -13.33 4.32 13.06
CA PRO A 133 -14.40 3.50 12.50
C PRO A 133 -13.94 2.24 11.74
N MET A 134 -12.82 2.34 11.02
CA MET A 134 -12.23 1.21 10.26
C MET A 134 -11.72 0.07 11.14
N MET A 135 -11.35 0.37 12.38
CA MET A 135 -10.82 -0.59 13.36
C MET A 135 -11.89 -1.02 14.37
N ASP A 136 -13.11 -0.46 14.31
CA ASP A 136 -14.18 -0.83 15.22
C ASP A 136 -15.04 -1.98 14.66
N ARG A 137 -14.93 -3.17 15.26
CA ARG A 137 -15.74 -4.33 14.84
C ARG A 137 -17.24 -4.11 14.95
N ALA A 138 -17.69 -3.17 15.78
CA ALA A 138 -19.11 -2.82 15.88
C ALA A 138 -19.64 -2.18 14.58
N LYS A 139 -18.74 -1.64 13.75
CA LYS A 139 -19.04 -1.01 12.46
C LYS A 139 -18.72 -1.90 11.26
N LYS A 140 -18.67 -3.22 11.45
CA LYS A 140 -18.41 -4.19 10.38
C LYS A 140 -19.34 -4.02 9.16
N ASP A 141 -20.55 -3.54 9.37
CA ASP A 141 -21.55 -3.35 8.32
C ASP A 141 -21.21 -2.15 7.42
N GLU A 142 -20.33 -1.24 7.88
CA GLU A 142 -19.79 -0.13 7.08
C GLU A 142 -18.60 -0.54 6.19
N LEU A 143 -18.13 -1.80 6.27
CA LEU A 143 -16.98 -2.28 5.51
C LEU A 143 -17.09 -2.00 3.99
N PRO A 144 -18.23 -2.21 3.31
CA PRO A 144 -18.35 -1.90 1.88
C PRO A 144 -18.06 -0.44 1.57
N LYS A 145 -18.61 0.49 2.37
CA LYS A 145 -18.38 1.94 2.23
C LYS A 145 -16.92 2.30 2.47
N MET A 146 -16.28 1.69 3.46
CA MET A 146 -14.86 1.90 3.76
C MET A 146 -13.97 1.39 2.62
N GLN A 147 -14.29 0.24 2.03
CA GLN A 147 -13.58 -0.29 0.86
C GLN A 147 -13.70 0.67 -0.33
N VAL A 148 -14.90 1.14 -0.68
CA VAL A 148 -15.08 2.14 -1.75
C VAL A 148 -14.23 3.39 -1.49
N GLY A 149 -14.27 3.93 -0.27
CA GLY A 149 -13.48 5.10 0.10
C GLY A 149 -11.96 4.88 -0.01
N PHE A 150 -11.46 3.73 0.43
CA PHE A 150 -10.04 3.34 0.30
C PHE A 150 -9.63 3.24 -1.18
N ILE A 151 -10.45 2.57 -1.99
CA ILE A 151 -10.21 2.37 -3.41
C ILE A 151 -10.16 3.70 -4.15
N ASP A 152 -11.13 4.58 -3.91
CA ASP A 152 -11.24 5.89 -4.56
C ASP A 152 -10.09 6.83 -4.13
N SER A 153 -9.59 6.70 -2.90
CA SER A 153 -8.56 7.59 -2.34
C SER A 153 -7.12 7.19 -2.70
N ILE A 154 -6.85 5.89 -2.83
CA ILE A 154 -5.48 5.34 -2.95
C ILE A 154 -5.36 4.46 -4.19
N CYS A 155 -6.15 3.40 -4.29
CA CYS A 155 -5.94 2.34 -5.29
C CYS A 155 -6.19 2.81 -6.71
N LEU A 156 -7.39 3.35 -7.00
CA LEU A 156 -7.73 3.81 -8.34
C LEU A 156 -6.76 4.90 -8.83
N PRO A 157 -6.42 5.94 -8.03
CA PRO A 157 -5.43 6.92 -8.45
C PRO A 157 -4.07 6.31 -8.81
N VAL A 158 -3.50 5.44 -7.97
CA VAL A 158 -2.16 4.88 -8.24
C VAL A 158 -2.15 4.01 -9.49
N TYR A 159 -3.16 3.14 -9.67
CA TYR A 159 -3.21 2.28 -10.85
C TYR A 159 -3.55 3.06 -12.12
N LYS A 160 -4.36 4.11 -12.02
CA LYS A 160 -4.65 4.98 -13.16
C LYS A 160 -3.37 5.64 -13.68
N MET A 161 -2.62 6.31 -12.80
CA MET A 161 -1.37 6.97 -13.17
C MET A 161 -0.36 5.97 -13.76
N LEU A 162 -0.26 4.76 -13.18
CA LEU A 162 0.64 3.72 -13.70
C LEU A 162 0.19 3.18 -15.07
N ALA A 163 -1.10 3.03 -15.31
CA ALA A 163 -1.63 2.59 -16.60
C ALA A 163 -1.50 3.66 -17.70
N GLU A 164 -1.60 4.94 -17.33
CA GLU A 164 -1.33 6.09 -18.21
C GLU A 164 0.15 6.16 -18.59
N ALA A 165 1.05 5.97 -17.61
CA ALA A 165 2.49 5.96 -17.82
C ALA A 165 3.00 4.71 -18.58
N GLU A 166 2.36 3.55 -18.37
CA GLU A 166 2.71 2.28 -19.02
C GLU A 166 1.43 1.46 -19.29
N PRO A 167 0.93 1.45 -20.55
CA PRO A 167 -0.32 0.77 -20.91
C PRO A 167 -0.35 -0.73 -20.59
N ARG A 168 0.80 -1.40 -20.51
CA ARG A 168 0.86 -2.82 -20.10
C ARG A 168 0.39 -3.08 -18.67
N LEU A 169 0.31 -2.03 -17.84
CA LEU A 169 -0.21 -2.11 -16.46
C LEU A 169 -1.73 -1.89 -16.37
N ALA A 170 -2.42 -1.60 -17.47
CA ALA A 170 -3.87 -1.41 -17.51
C ALA A 170 -4.70 -2.54 -16.84
N PRO A 171 -4.33 -3.84 -16.92
CA PRO A 171 -5.09 -4.89 -16.25
C PRO A 171 -5.21 -4.71 -14.72
N LEU A 172 -4.23 -4.06 -14.07
CA LEU A 172 -4.30 -3.74 -12.65
C LEU A 172 -5.36 -2.67 -12.37
N TYR A 173 -5.40 -1.63 -13.19
CA TYR A 173 -6.41 -0.58 -13.11
C TYR A 173 -7.81 -1.13 -13.36
N ASP A 174 -7.98 -1.96 -14.39
CA ASP A 174 -9.27 -2.57 -14.74
C ASP A 174 -9.78 -3.49 -13.62
N GLY A 175 -8.91 -4.34 -13.06
CA GLY A 175 -9.25 -5.20 -11.92
C GLY A 175 -9.64 -4.39 -10.66
N CYS A 176 -8.90 -3.32 -10.37
CA CYS A 176 -9.23 -2.41 -9.28
C CYS A 176 -10.60 -1.74 -9.49
N LYS A 177 -10.88 -1.27 -10.71
CA LYS A 177 -12.14 -0.63 -11.07
C LYS A 177 -13.32 -1.61 -10.96
N GLN A 178 -13.16 -2.84 -11.46
CA GLN A 178 -14.18 -3.87 -11.35
C GLN A 178 -14.53 -4.18 -9.89
N ASN A 179 -13.53 -4.30 -9.01
CA ASN A 179 -13.78 -4.55 -7.60
C ASN A 179 -14.38 -3.35 -6.88
N ARG A 180 -14.05 -2.11 -7.30
CA ARG A 180 -14.73 -0.90 -6.82
C ARG A 180 -16.22 -0.94 -7.12
N GLU A 181 -16.60 -1.30 -8.34
CA GLU A 181 -18.00 -1.45 -8.74
C GLU A 181 -18.72 -2.57 -7.95
N ASN A 182 -18.03 -3.68 -7.66
CA ASN A 182 -18.59 -4.76 -6.84
C ASN A 182 -18.86 -4.31 -5.39
N TRP A 183 -17.92 -3.58 -4.78
CA TRP A 183 -18.10 -3.02 -3.44
C TRP A 183 -19.23 -1.99 -3.40
N GLU A 184 -19.32 -1.13 -4.42
CA GLU A 184 -20.40 -0.16 -4.53
C GLU A 184 -21.78 -0.83 -4.63
N LYS A 185 -21.91 -1.92 -5.40
CA LYS A 185 -23.16 -2.70 -5.46
C LYS A 185 -23.55 -3.23 -4.08
N ILE A 186 -22.61 -3.80 -3.34
CA ILE A 186 -22.88 -4.28 -1.96
C ILE A 186 -23.30 -3.13 -1.05
N GLN A 187 -22.62 -1.99 -1.14
CA GLN A 187 -22.98 -0.81 -0.35
C GLN A 187 -24.41 -0.36 -0.67
N GLN A 188 -24.78 -0.26 -1.94
CA GLN A 188 -26.13 0.14 -2.36
C GLN A 188 -27.21 -0.85 -1.92
N GLU A 189 -26.92 -2.16 -1.94
CA GLU A 189 -27.83 -3.19 -1.43
C GLU A 189 -28.02 -3.06 0.09
N HIS A 190 -26.95 -2.80 0.83
CA HIS A 190 -26.99 -2.57 2.26
C HIS A 190 -27.78 -1.32 2.63
N ASP A 191 -27.57 -0.21 1.91
CA ASP A 191 -28.29 1.05 2.13
C ASP A 191 -29.80 0.90 1.87
N LYS A 192 -30.20 0.11 0.87
CA LYS A 192 -31.60 -0.21 0.60
C LYS A 192 -32.28 -1.05 1.68
N LEU A 193 -31.54 -1.96 2.33
CA LEU A 193 -32.05 -2.80 3.41
C LEU A 193 -32.13 -2.04 4.76
N SER A 194 -31.42 -0.92 4.87
CA SER A 194 -31.36 -0.09 6.08
C SER A 194 -32.37 1.06 6.10
N MET A 195 -33.13 1.26 5.01
CA MET A 195 -34.24 2.20 4.87
C MET A 195 -35.58 1.53 5.14
#